data_AF-A0A1C1YRX8-F1
#
_entry.id   AF-A0A1C1YRX8-F1
#
_cell.length_a   1.000
_cell.length_b   1.000
_cell.length_c   1.000
_cell.angle_alpha   90.00
_cell.angle_beta   90.00
_cell.angle_gamma   90.00
#
_symmetry.space_group_name_H-M   'P 1'
#
loop_
_entity.id
_entity.type
_entity.pdbx_description
1 polymer ?
#
loop_
_entity_poly.entity_id
_entity_poly.type
_entity_poly.pdbx_seq_one_letter_code
_entity_poly.pdbx_strand_id
1 'polypeptide(L)'
;MSNPFHTSLRQRFGARVPFPPEYIDIPTEIEPVIIEFFERLAAFDSDLRVQRIWLDDSKLRIVVAGSSQGLDDIIADAEEAAADLLRDRFPLRPDDIWYAAMRGRYGDAVPDVEHLQFRRGLQTAVGDMYAQLHDLGLIDKVDIRSVVTRNAGFVVVDARIADCLPDIDRAAIEFVLEGARGDLVESCEHCGRPGEIVSKVGLEALLDDPDAALGDRLLCSGCYEKWSRHE
;
A
#
# COMPACT_ATOMS: atom_id res chain seq x y z
N MET A 1 -14.22 4.22 -18.43
CA MET A 1 -12.77 4.54 -18.55
C MET A 1 -12.02 3.22 -18.41
N SER A 2 -11.04 2.92 -19.27
CA SER A 2 -10.24 1.70 -19.13
C SER A 2 -9.34 1.81 -17.90
N ASN A 3 -9.36 0.80 -17.03
CA ASN A 3 -8.46 0.71 -15.88
C ASN A 3 -6.98 0.80 -16.37
N PRO A 4 -6.15 1.72 -15.85
CA PRO A 4 -4.73 1.85 -16.21
C PRO A 4 -3.93 0.55 -16.03
N PHE A 5 -4.18 -0.19 -14.94
CA PHE A 5 -3.54 -1.48 -14.67
C PHE A 5 -3.81 -2.49 -15.79
N HIS A 6 -5.07 -2.58 -16.21
CA HIS A 6 -5.46 -3.47 -17.31
C HIS A 6 -4.78 -3.10 -18.63
N THR A 7 -4.59 -1.80 -18.90
CA THR A 7 -3.89 -1.32 -20.09
C THR A 7 -2.42 -1.74 -20.05
N SER A 8 -1.76 -1.59 -18.90
CA SER A 8 -0.37 -2.01 -18.66
C SER A 8 -0.19 -3.52 -18.80
N LEU A 9 -1.09 -4.33 -18.23
CA LEU A 9 -1.06 -5.80 -18.38
C LEU A 9 -1.15 -6.22 -19.85
N ARG A 10 -2.06 -5.61 -20.62
CA ARG A 10 -2.19 -5.91 -22.06
C ARG A 10 -0.96 -5.49 -22.86
N GLN A 11 -0.35 -4.35 -22.56
CA GLN A 11 0.89 -3.93 -23.21
C GLN A 11 2.03 -4.92 -22.94
N ARG A 12 2.10 -5.45 -21.71
CA ARG A 12 3.17 -6.35 -21.28
C ARG A 12 2.99 -7.80 -21.73
N PHE A 13 1.78 -8.35 -21.64
CA PHE A 13 1.50 -9.78 -21.86
C PHE A 13 0.63 -10.07 -23.10
N GLY A 14 0.23 -9.03 -23.83
CA GLY A 14 -0.44 -9.14 -25.13
C GLY A 14 -1.77 -9.92 -25.06
N ALA A 15 -1.91 -10.88 -25.97
CA ALA A 15 -3.13 -11.69 -26.14
C ALA A 15 -3.43 -12.65 -24.97
N ARG A 16 -2.55 -12.74 -23.95
CA ARG A 16 -2.76 -13.56 -22.76
C ARG A 16 -3.75 -12.96 -21.76
N VAL A 17 -4.16 -11.70 -21.95
CA VAL A 17 -5.11 -10.96 -21.08
C VAL A 17 -6.45 -10.75 -21.82
N PRO A 18 -7.42 -11.68 -21.75
CA PRO A 18 -8.58 -11.71 -22.64
C PRO A 18 -9.83 -11.09 -22.02
N PHE A 19 -9.71 -9.97 -21.30
CA PHE A 19 -10.88 -9.33 -20.69
C PHE A 19 -11.30 -8.03 -21.36
N PRO A 20 -12.61 -7.77 -21.49
CA PRO A 20 -13.11 -6.41 -21.59
C PRO A 20 -12.67 -5.62 -20.34
N PRO A 21 -12.30 -4.33 -20.47
CA PRO A 21 -11.80 -3.49 -19.37
C PRO A 21 -12.81 -3.24 -18.22
N GLU A 22 -14.00 -3.85 -18.28
CA GLU A 22 -15.16 -3.61 -17.43
C GLU A 22 -15.23 -4.58 -16.23
N TYR A 23 -14.37 -5.61 -16.17
CA TYR A 23 -14.53 -6.75 -15.25
C TYR A 23 -13.58 -6.78 -14.04
N ILE A 24 -12.82 -5.70 -13.81
CA ILE A 24 -11.74 -5.69 -12.82
C ILE A 24 -11.91 -4.49 -11.89
N ASP A 25 -12.71 -4.68 -10.84
CA ASP A 25 -12.53 -4.00 -9.55
C ASP A 25 -11.59 -4.87 -8.70
N ILE A 26 -10.40 -5.11 -9.22
CA ILE A 26 -9.33 -5.78 -8.48
C ILE A 26 -8.69 -4.74 -7.57
N PRO A 27 -8.58 -5.00 -6.25
CA PRO A 27 -7.86 -4.15 -5.34
C PRO A 27 -6.42 -3.97 -5.82
N THR A 28 -5.94 -2.73 -5.84
CA THR A 28 -4.56 -2.40 -6.21
C THR A 28 -3.50 -3.20 -5.41
N GLU A 29 -3.88 -3.68 -4.24
CA GLU A 29 -3.12 -4.51 -3.32
C GLU A 29 -2.65 -5.82 -3.97
N ILE A 30 -3.47 -6.44 -4.83
CA ILE A 30 -3.13 -7.73 -5.46
C ILE A 30 -2.65 -7.59 -6.91
N GLU A 31 -2.49 -6.36 -7.41
CA GLU A 31 -1.90 -6.10 -8.72
C GLU A 31 -0.49 -6.71 -8.89
N PRO A 32 0.43 -6.63 -7.90
CA PRO A 32 1.74 -7.27 -8.00
C PRO A 32 1.64 -8.78 -8.14
N VAL A 33 0.76 -9.44 -7.38
CA VAL A 33 0.53 -10.89 -7.45
C VAL A 33 0.01 -11.29 -8.83
N ILE A 34 -0.88 -10.48 -9.43
CA ILE A 34 -1.39 -10.74 -10.77
C ILE A 34 -0.28 -10.59 -11.81
N ILE A 35 0.57 -9.56 -11.71
CA ILE A 35 1.73 -9.39 -12.61
C ILE A 35 2.65 -10.60 -12.51
N GLU A 36 3.04 -11.00 -11.29
CA GLU A 36 3.90 -12.16 -11.06
C GLU A 36 3.27 -13.44 -11.62
N PHE A 37 1.98 -13.65 -11.39
CA PHE A 37 1.24 -14.77 -11.97
C PHE A 37 1.36 -14.80 -13.50
N PHE A 38 1.19 -13.66 -14.18
CA PHE A 38 1.36 -13.58 -15.64
C PHE A 38 2.80 -13.86 -16.09
N GLU A 39 3.81 -13.45 -15.32
CA GLU A 39 5.22 -13.76 -15.60
C GLU A 39 5.52 -15.25 -15.44
N ARG A 40 5.06 -15.85 -14.35
CA ARG A 40 5.21 -17.29 -14.10
C ARG A 40 4.50 -18.10 -15.18
N LEU A 41 3.27 -17.73 -15.53
CA LEU A 41 2.51 -18.37 -16.61
C LEU A 41 3.24 -18.24 -17.95
N ALA A 42 3.80 -17.06 -18.23
CA ALA A 42 4.56 -16.78 -19.45
C ALA A 42 5.82 -17.62 -19.60
N ALA A 43 6.53 -17.85 -18.49
CA ALA A 43 7.72 -18.68 -18.43
C ALA A 43 7.40 -20.18 -18.45
N PHE A 44 6.24 -20.56 -17.91
CA PHE A 44 5.79 -21.95 -17.82
C PHE A 44 5.37 -22.51 -19.17
N ASP A 45 4.46 -21.83 -19.88
CA ASP A 45 4.02 -22.24 -21.22
C ASP A 45 3.52 -21.02 -22.00
N SER A 46 4.07 -20.83 -23.19
CA SER A 46 3.75 -19.67 -24.01
C SER A 46 2.33 -19.66 -24.58
N ASP A 47 1.69 -20.83 -24.68
CA ASP A 47 0.40 -21.03 -25.33
C ASP A 47 -0.79 -20.91 -24.36
N LEU A 48 -0.54 -20.93 -23.05
CA LEU A 48 -1.57 -20.75 -22.04
C LEU A 48 -2.13 -19.32 -22.06
N ARG A 49 -3.45 -19.23 -21.85
CA ARG A 49 -4.20 -17.96 -21.87
C ARG A 49 -5.12 -17.88 -20.67
N VAL A 50 -5.07 -16.78 -19.93
CA VAL A 50 -5.88 -16.61 -18.72
C VAL A 50 -7.32 -16.33 -19.11
N GLN A 51 -8.26 -17.26 -18.99
CA GLN A 51 -9.66 -17.04 -19.37
C GLN A 51 -10.45 -16.17 -18.42
N ARG A 52 -10.15 -16.14 -17.12
CA ARG A 52 -10.83 -15.28 -16.13
C ARG A 52 -9.95 -14.96 -14.93
N ILE A 53 -9.97 -13.71 -14.44
CA ILE A 53 -9.49 -13.31 -13.11
C ILE A 53 -10.60 -12.49 -12.44
N TRP A 54 -10.97 -12.83 -11.21
CA TRP A 54 -11.95 -12.10 -10.42
C TRP A 54 -11.75 -12.33 -8.92
N LEU A 55 -12.46 -11.56 -8.10
CA LEU A 55 -12.60 -11.84 -6.67
C LEU A 55 -13.93 -12.54 -6.39
N ASP A 56 -13.88 -13.63 -5.64
CA ASP A 56 -15.03 -14.38 -5.12
C ASP A 56 -14.91 -14.42 -3.60
N ASP A 57 -15.78 -13.72 -2.88
CA ASP A 57 -15.71 -13.56 -1.42
C ASP A 57 -14.31 -13.17 -0.89
N SER A 58 -13.69 -12.15 -1.49
CA SER A 58 -12.31 -11.71 -1.18
C SER A 58 -11.21 -12.75 -1.49
N LYS A 59 -11.49 -13.79 -2.27
CA LYS A 59 -10.48 -14.72 -2.78
C LYS A 59 -10.23 -14.45 -4.25
N LEU A 60 -8.96 -14.30 -4.61
CA LEU A 60 -8.57 -14.28 -6.01
C LEU A 60 -8.94 -15.61 -6.64
N ARG A 61 -9.59 -15.55 -7.80
CA ARG A 61 -9.93 -16.70 -8.62
C ARG A 61 -9.37 -16.53 -10.01
N ILE A 62 -8.68 -17.56 -10.48
CA ILE A 62 -8.03 -17.55 -11.79
C ILE A 62 -8.47 -18.78 -12.58
N VAL A 63 -8.89 -18.57 -13.83
CA VAL A 63 -9.17 -19.63 -14.80
C VAL A 63 -8.23 -19.43 -15.97
N VAL A 64 -7.53 -20.49 -16.36
CA VAL A 64 -6.62 -20.52 -17.50
C VAL A 64 -7.12 -21.54 -18.53
N ALA A 65 -7.01 -21.20 -19.81
CA ALA A 65 -7.33 -22.08 -20.93
C ALA A 65 -6.20 -23.10 -21.13
N GLY A 66 -6.55 -24.37 -21.15
CA GLY A 66 -5.61 -25.47 -21.33
C GLY A 66 -5.46 -26.30 -20.06
N SER A 67 -4.66 -27.35 -20.15
CA SER A 67 -4.27 -28.16 -19.00
C SER A 67 -2.81 -28.55 -19.20
N SER A 68 -2.02 -28.37 -18.15
CA SER A 68 -0.61 -28.70 -18.12
C SER A 68 -0.24 -29.07 -16.70
N GLN A 69 0.58 -30.10 -16.53
CA GLN A 69 0.99 -30.56 -15.21
C GLN A 69 1.78 -29.46 -14.49
N GLY A 70 1.29 -28.99 -13.34
CA GLY A 70 1.87 -27.89 -12.57
C GLY A 70 1.20 -26.51 -12.78
N LEU A 71 0.23 -26.41 -13.69
CA LEU A 71 -0.56 -25.18 -13.84
C LEU A 71 -1.41 -24.88 -12.61
N ASP A 72 -1.98 -25.93 -12.00
CA ASP A 72 -2.80 -25.81 -10.79
C ASP A 72 -1.99 -25.24 -9.62
N ASP A 73 -0.69 -25.58 -9.53
CA ASP A 73 0.21 -25.06 -8.50
C ASP A 73 0.48 -23.56 -8.72
N ILE A 74 0.71 -23.12 -9.97
CA ILE A 74 0.91 -21.69 -10.29
C ILE A 74 -0.34 -20.88 -9.95
N ILE A 75 -1.53 -21.43 -10.23
CA ILE A 75 -2.80 -20.79 -9.89
C ILE A 75 -2.96 -20.75 -8.37
N ALA A 76 -2.78 -21.87 -7.68
CA ALA A 76 -2.92 -21.96 -6.22
C ALA A 76 -1.99 -20.99 -5.50
N ASP A 77 -0.71 -20.92 -5.90
CA ASP A 77 0.26 -19.99 -5.34
C ASP A 77 -0.19 -18.53 -5.49
N ALA A 78 -0.73 -18.16 -6.65
CA ALA A 78 -1.23 -16.81 -6.89
C ALA A 78 -2.50 -16.51 -6.08
N GLU A 79 -3.42 -17.48 -5.98
CA GLU A 79 -4.62 -17.35 -5.15
C GLU A 79 -4.27 -17.23 -3.66
N GLU A 80 -3.29 -17.99 -3.17
CA GLU A 80 -2.79 -17.93 -1.79
C GLU A 80 -2.06 -16.63 -1.50
N ALA A 81 -1.13 -16.21 -2.36
CA ALA A 81 -0.43 -14.93 -2.22
C ALA A 81 -1.40 -13.74 -2.22
N ALA A 82 -2.42 -13.77 -3.07
CA ALA A 82 -3.47 -12.76 -3.05
C ALA A 82 -4.33 -12.86 -1.78
N ALA A 83 -4.64 -14.07 -1.31
CA ALA A 83 -5.40 -14.25 -0.06
C ALA A 83 -4.62 -13.72 1.15
N ASP A 84 -3.30 -13.84 1.19
CA ASP A 84 -2.47 -13.29 2.26
C ASP A 84 -2.45 -11.76 2.24
N LEU A 85 -2.33 -11.16 1.05
CA LEU A 85 -2.45 -9.70 0.90
C LEU A 85 -3.86 -9.18 1.20
N LEU A 86 -4.89 -9.97 0.92
CA LEU A 86 -6.29 -9.61 1.19
C LEU A 86 -6.72 -9.91 2.63
N ARG A 87 -5.98 -10.78 3.36
CA ARG A 87 -6.17 -11.03 4.80
C ARG A 87 -5.60 -9.89 5.62
N ASP A 88 -4.39 -9.43 5.30
CA ASP A 88 -3.82 -8.21 5.87
C ASP A 88 -4.44 -6.97 5.19
N ARG A 89 -5.74 -6.72 5.40
CA ARG A 89 -6.48 -5.67 4.66
C ARG A 89 -5.90 -4.27 4.87
N PHE A 90 -5.13 -4.06 5.95
CA PHE A 90 -4.60 -2.77 6.34
C PHE A 90 -3.30 -2.91 7.15
N PRO A 91 -2.19 -3.36 6.52
CA PRO A 91 -0.94 -3.51 7.23
C PRO A 91 -0.56 -2.20 7.92
N LEU A 92 -0.12 -2.29 9.18
CA LEU A 92 0.55 -1.18 9.86
C LEU A 92 2.03 -1.12 9.43
N ARG A 93 2.26 -1.14 8.12
CA ARG A 93 3.55 -1.01 7.46
C ARG A 93 3.33 -0.40 6.07
N PRO A 94 4.31 0.35 5.53
CA PRO A 94 4.28 0.77 4.14
C PRO A 94 4.30 -0.44 3.20
N ASP A 95 3.96 -0.22 1.93
CA ASP A 95 4.10 -1.25 0.91
C ASP A 95 5.56 -1.35 0.46
N ASP A 96 5.96 -2.56 0.07
CA ASP A 96 7.36 -2.85 -0.25
C ASP A 96 7.85 -2.10 -1.49
N ILE A 97 6.98 -1.84 -2.48
CA ILE A 97 7.33 -1.12 -3.70
C ILE A 97 7.58 0.35 -3.38
N TRP A 98 6.70 0.99 -2.61
CA TRP A 98 6.87 2.35 -2.11
C TRP A 98 8.13 2.45 -1.25
N TYR A 99 8.35 1.51 -0.32
CA TYR A 99 9.52 1.53 0.55
C TYR A 99 10.83 1.39 -0.26
N ALA A 100 10.88 0.46 -1.22
CA ALA A 100 12.01 0.31 -2.13
C ALA A 100 12.25 1.58 -2.96
N ALA A 101 11.20 2.24 -3.45
CA ALA A 101 11.32 3.50 -4.18
C ALA A 101 11.86 4.63 -3.29
N MET A 102 11.39 4.74 -2.04
CA MET A 102 11.86 5.70 -1.05
C MET A 102 13.35 5.49 -0.72
N ARG A 103 13.76 4.24 -0.41
CA ARG A 103 15.16 3.89 -0.15
C ARG A 103 16.03 4.10 -1.39
N GLY A 104 15.53 3.80 -2.59
CA GLY A 104 16.23 4.05 -3.84
C GLY A 104 16.48 5.53 -4.11
N ARG A 105 15.58 6.42 -3.69
CA ARG A 105 15.68 7.87 -3.92
C ARG A 105 16.44 8.61 -2.83
N TYR A 106 16.16 8.32 -1.57
CA TYR A 106 16.67 9.08 -0.41
C TYR A 106 17.72 8.30 0.40
N GLY A 107 18.02 7.06 0.03
CA GLY A 107 19.06 6.24 0.66
C GLY A 107 18.84 6.06 2.16
N ASP A 108 19.90 6.32 2.92
CA ASP A 108 19.94 6.13 4.37
C ASP A 108 19.17 7.19 5.18
N ALA A 109 18.61 8.21 4.52
CA ALA A 109 17.69 9.13 5.19
C ALA A 109 16.34 8.47 5.53
N VAL A 110 15.95 7.41 4.81
CA VAL A 110 14.75 6.63 5.12
C VAL A 110 15.10 5.56 6.15
N PRO A 111 14.43 5.50 7.31
CA PRO A 111 14.72 4.51 8.33
C PRO A 111 14.36 3.09 7.87
N ASP A 112 14.83 2.10 8.63
CA ASP A 112 14.47 0.70 8.40
C ASP A 112 12.94 0.51 8.47
N VAL A 113 12.43 -0.45 7.69
CA VAL A 113 10.97 -0.63 7.51
C VAL A 113 10.25 -0.91 8.83
N GLU A 114 10.92 -1.53 9.80
CA GLU A 114 10.41 -1.81 11.15
C GLU A 114 10.11 -0.54 11.96
N HIS A 115 10.71 0.59 11.59
CA HIS A 115 10.48 1.91 12.17
C HIS A 115 9.40 2.71 11.43
N LEU A 116 8.82 2.16 10.37
CA LEU A 116 7.73 2.74 9.60
C LEU A 116 6.44 1.97 9.88
N GLN A 117 5.71 2.40 10.91
CA GLN A 117 4.48 1.74 11.37
C GLN A 117 3.27 2.63 11.08
N PHE A 118 3.00 2.85 9.81
CA PHE A 118 1.87 3.64 9.35
C PHE A 118 1.18 2.92 8.18
N ARG A 119 -0.11 3.22 7.98
CA ARG A 119 -0.92 2.55 6.96
C ARG A 119 -0.73 3.18 5.58
N ARG A 120 -1.01 2.39 4.53
CA ARG A 120 -0.83 2.75 3.11
C ARG A 120 -1.36 4.14 2.72
N GLY A 121 -2.52 4.54 3.23
CA GLY A 121 -3.11 5.84 2.89
C GLY A 121 -2.23 7.04 3.25
N LEU A 122 -1.32 6.87 4.21
CA LEU A 122 -0.42 7.94 4.68
C LEU A 122 0.90 8.02 3.90
N GLN A 123 1.18 7.05 3.02
CA GLN A 123 2.43 6.99 2.25
C GLN A 123 2.68 8.23 1.40
N THR A 124 1.63 8.83 0.82
CA THR A 124 1.77 10.06 0.02
C THR A 124 2.28 11.21 0.89
N ALA A 125 1.64 11.46 2.04
CA ALA A 125 2.05 12.52 2.95
C ALA A 125 3.48 12.31 3.50
N VAL A 126 3.84 11.06 3.83
CA VAL A 126 5.22 10.72 4.20
C VAL A 126 6.17 10.97 3.02
N GLY A 127 5.82 10.54 1.81
CA GLY A 127 6.63 10.75 0.61
C GLY A 127 6.85 12.24 0.29
N ASP A 128 5.81 13.06 0.43
CA ASP A 128 5.85 14.50 0.21
C ASP A 128 6.73 15.21 1.24
N MET A 129 6.70 14.77 2.51
CA MET A 129 7.62 15.26 3.54
C MET A 129 9.09 15.04 3.13
N TYR A 130 9.46 13.84 2.69
CA TYR A 130 10.83 13.55 2.22
C TYR A 130 11.19 14.35 0.97
N ALA A 131 10.24 14.47 0.03
CA ALA A 131 10.46 15.25 -1.19
C ALA A 131 10.75 16.72 -0.87
N GLN A 132 9.97 17.34 0.01
CA GLN A 132 10.18 18.73 0.43
C GLN A 132 11.54 18.92 1.14
N LEU A 133 11.91 18.02 2.05
CA LEU A 133 13.23 18.07 2.71
C LEU A 133 14.38 17.94 1.71
N HIS A 134 14.25 17.03 0.74
CA HIS A 134 15.22 16.82 -0.31
C HIS A 134 15.34 18.04 -1.23
N ASP A 135 14.21 18.61 -1.68
CA ASP A 135 14.18 19.75 -2.61
C ASP A 135 14.74 21.03 -1.98
N LEU A 136 14.65 21.16 -0.65
CA LEU A 136 15.30 22.22 0.12
C LEU A 136 16.79 21.96 0.41
N GLY A 137 17.32 20.78 0.08
CA GLY A 137 18.69 20.38 0.41
C GLY A 137 18.92 20.14 1.90
N LEU A 138 17.86 19.81 2.64
CA LEU A 138 17.85 19.68 4.10
C LEU A 138 17.77 18.22 4.57
N ILE A 139 17.61 17.26 3.65
CA ILE A 139 17.41 15.84 4.01
C ILE A 139 18.56 15.28 4.86
N ASP A 140 19.82 15.65 4.59
CA ASP A 140 20.98 15.22 5.37
C ASP A 140 21.15 15.97 6.71
N LYS A 141 20.23 16.89 7.03
CA LYS A 141 20.24 17.72 8.25
C LYS A 141 19.21 17.29 9.28
N VAL A 142 18.40 16.30 8.93
CA VAL A 142 17.36 15.73 9.78
C VAL A 142 17.46 14.21 9.75
N ASP A 143 17.62 13.61 10.93
CA ASP A 143 17.61 12.16 11.14
C ASP A 143 16.18 11.74 11.48
N ILE A 144 15.43 11.25 10.47
CA ILE A 144 14.08 10.72 10.66
C ILE A 144 14.19 9.27 11.14
N ARG A 145 13.88 9.06 12.41
CA ARG A 145 14.06 7.76 13.07
C ARG A 145 12.87 6.84 12.93
N SER A 146 11.66 7.40 12.96
CA SER A 146 10.43 6.61 12.82
C SER A 146 9.24 7.46 12.42
N VAL A 147 8.25 6.82 11.79
CA VAL A 147 6.91 7.37 11.55
C VAL A 147 5.90 6.31 11.98
N VAL A 148 5.11 6.61 13.02
CA VAL A 148 4.25 5.62 13.66
C VAL A 148 2.84 6.17 13.89
N THR A 149 1.82 5.50 13.35
CA THR A 149 0.43 5.72 13.70
C THR A 149 0.13 5.03 15.03
N ARG A 150 -0.29 5.81 16.03
CA ARG A 150 -0.59 5.33 17.38
C ARG A 150 -2.08 5.18 17.63
N ASN A 151 -2.89 6.04 17.03
CA ASN A 151 -4.35 5.97 17.04
C ASN A 151 -4.92 6.74 15.84
N ALA A 152 -6.25 6.75 15.69
CA ALA A 152 -6.94 7.51 14.64
C ALA A 152 -6.46 8.96 14.57
N GLY A 153 -5.85 9.33 13.44
CA GLY A 153 -5.34 10.69 13.23
C GLY A 153 -4.24 11.07 14.21
N PHE A 154 -3.55 10.12 14.84
CA PHE A 154 -2.42 10.40 15.72
C PHE A 154 -1.17 9.70 15.21
N VAL A 155 -0.38 10.45 14.44
CA VAL A 155 0.87 9.99 13.83
C VAL A 155 2.05 10.71 14.47
N VAL A 156 3.04 9.95 14.91
CA VAL A 156 4.27 10.45 15.51
C VAL A 156 5.40 10.33 14.50
N VAL A 157 5.99 11.47 14.14
CA VAL A 157 7.24 11.54 13.37
C VAL A 157 8.37 11.84 14.35
N ASP A 158 9.19 10.83 14.68
CA ASP A 158 10.38 11.02 15.52
C ASP A 158 11.55 11.42 14.64
N ALA A 159 11.95 12.69 14.75
CA ALA A 159 13.05 13.25 13.98
C ALA A 159 14.05 13.96 14.91
N ARG A 160 15.32 13.97 14.52
CA ARG A 160 16.39 14.73 15.19
C ARG A 160 17.03 15.70 14.21
N ILE A 161 16.94 16.98 14.52
CA ILE A 161 17.53 18.07 13.73
C ILE A 161 18.97 18.27 14.19
N ALA A 162 19.91 18.45 13.26
CA ALA A 162 21.31 18.72 13.59
C ALA A 162 21.48 19.98 14.47
N ASP A 163 22.35 19.91 15.48
CA ASP A 163 22.46 20.94 16.53
C ASP A 163 23.00 22.29 16.02
N CYS A 164 23.84 22.28 14.98
CA CYS A 164 24.56 23.46 14.48
C CYS A 164 24.01 23.98 13.14
N LEU A 165 22.69 23.97 12.95
CA LEU A 165 22.05 24.53 11.76
C LEU A 165 21.89 26.05 11.87
N PRO A 166 22.02 26.79 10.75
CA PRO A 166 21.49 28.14 10.65
C PRO A 166 20.01 28.18 11.03
N ASP A 167 19.57 29.28 11.67
CA ASP A 167 18.17 29.42 12.12
C ASP A 167 17.16 29.26 10.98
N ILE A 168 17.51 29.72 9.78
CA ILE A 168 16.66 29.60 8.59
C ILE A 168 16.45 28.14 8.17
N ASP A 169 17.48 27.30 8.23
CA ASP A 169 17.41 25.89 7.87
C ASP A 169 16.62 25.11 8.93
N ARG A 170 16.85 25.42 10.21
CA ARG A 170 16.07 24.84 11.32
C ARG A 170 14.59 25.16 11.17
N ALA A 171 14.25 26.43 10.92
CA ALA A 171 12.86 26.85 10.72
C ALA A 171 12.22 26.20 9.49
N ALA A 172 12.98 26.01 8.41
CA ALA A 172 12.49 25.30 7.22
C ALA A 172 12.20 23.82 7.49
N ILE A 173 13.08 23.12 8.22
CA ILE A 173 12.84 21.72 8.64
C ILE A 173 11.61 21.63 9.52
N GLU A 174 11.50 22.50 10.54
CA GLU A 174 10.35 22.53 11.44
C GLU A 174 9.04 22.78 10.69
N PHE A 175 9.05 23.69 9.71
CA PHE A 175 7.91 23.97 8.86
C PHE A 175 7.47 22.73 8.06
N VAL A 176 8.41 22.03 7.41
CA VAL A 176 8.10 20.80 6.64
C VAL A 176 7.57 19.70 7.55
N LEU A 177 8.21 19.46 8.70
CA LEU A 177 7.77 18.43 9.65
C LEU A 177 6.38 18.73 10.23
N GLU A 178 6.07 20.00 10.51
CA GLU A 178 4.77 20.39 11.02
C GLU A 178 3.68 20.30 9.95
N GLY A 179 3.97 20.72 8.71
CA GLY A 179 3.06 20.55 7.57
C GLY A 179 2.71 19.07 7.36
N ALA A 180 3.73 18.20 7.33
CA ALA A 180 3.54 16.77 7.20
C ALA A 180 2.71 16.18 8.34
N ARG A 181 2.91 16.61 9.60
CA ARG A 181 2.07 16.18 10.73
C ARG A 181 0.61 16.57 10.54
N GLY A 182 0.33 17.78 10.08
CA GLY A 182 -1.03 18.23 9.76
C GLY A 182 -1.68 17.30 8.74
N ASP A 183 -1.02 17.09 7.61
CA ASP A 183 -1.52 16.23 6.54
C ASP A 183 -1.75 14.78 7.02
N LEU A 184 -0.83 14.24 7.82
CA LEU A 184 -0.92 12.88 8.36
C LEU A 184 -2.08 12.71 9.34
N VAL A 185 -2.35 13.71 10.18
CA VAL A 185 -3.41 13.70 11.19
C VAL A 185 -4.79 13.84 10.55
N GLU A 186 -4.89 14.52 9.41
CA GLU A 186 -6.15 14.78 8.71
C GLU A 186 -6.43 13.78 7.57
N SER A 187 -5.50 12.88 7.27
CA SER A 187 -5.63 11.92 6.17
C SER A 187 -6.28 10.59 6.59
N CYS A 188 -7.14 10.09 5.73
CA CYS A 188 -7.67 8.73 5.78
C CYS A 188 -6.52 7.74 5.68
N GLU A 189 -6.37 6.91 6.71
CA GLU A 189 -5.27 5.96 6.81
C GLU A 189 -5.31 4.88 5.71
N HIS A 190 -6.44 4.72 5.00
CA HIS A 190 -6.57 3.79 3.89
C HIS A 190 -6.18 4.38 2.54
N CYS A 191 -6.65 5.59 2.20
CA CYS A 191 -6.55 6.13 0.85
C CYS A 191 -5.92 7.53 0.75
N GLY A 192 -5.54 8.15 1.87
CA GLY A 192 -4.90 9.47 1.90
C GLY A 192 -5.82 10.66 1.62
N ARG A 193 -7.09 10.45 1.29
CA ARG A 193 -8.10 11.53 1.23
C ARG A 193 -8.40 12.07 2.63
N PRO A 194 -8.98 13.27 2.79
CA PRO A 194 -9.38 13.78 4.10
C PRO A 194 -10.22 12.77 4.89
N GLY A 195 -9.79 12.50 6.12
CA GLY A 195 -10.45 11.62 7.07
C GLY A 195 -11.56 12.36 7.81
N GLU A 196 -12.67 11.66 8.07
CA GLU A 196 -13.89 12.26 8.64
C GLU A 196 -14.46 11.41 9.79
N ILE A 197 -14.18 10.11 9.78
CA ILE A 197 -14.81 9.12 10.66
C ILE A 197 -13.73 8.39 11.43
N VAL A 198 -13.86 8.38 12.76
CA VAL A 198 -13.05 7.54 13.64
C VAL A 198 -13.76 6.19 13.80
N SER A 199 -13.24 5.15 13.16
CA SER A 199 -13.71 3.78 13.32
C SER A 199 -12.98 3.11 14.47
N LYS A 200 -13.70 2.38 15.34
CA LYS A 200 -13.10 1.66 16.45
C LYS A 200 -12.94 0.20 16.10
N VAL A 201 -11.73 -0.33 16.19
CA VAL A 201 -11.47 -1.76 16.08
C VAL A 201 -11.15 -2.29 17.47
N GLY A 202 -12.15 -2.85 18.14
CA GLY A 202 -12.03 -3.43 19.46
C GLY A 202 -11.58 -4.90 19.42
N LEU A 203 -11.56 -5.54 20.59
CA LEU A 203 -11.13 -6.94 20.73
C LEU A 203 -12.05 -7.93 20.02
N GLU A 204 -13.30 -7.54 19.75
CA GLU A 204 -14.27 -8.32 18.97
C GLU A 204 -13.75 -8.66 17.58
N ALA A 205 -12.94 -7.80 16.97
CA ALA A 205 -12.33 -8.08 15.67
C ALA A 205 -11.40 -9.31 15.70
N LEU A 206 -10.83 -9.64 16.86
CA LEU A 206 -9.99 -10.83 17.03
C LEU A 206 -10.76 -12.15 16.98
N LEU A 207 -12.09 -12.11 17.09
CA LEU A 207 -12.93 -13.30 16.93
C LEU A 207 -13.00 -13.75 15.47
N ASP A 208 -12.97 -12.79 14.54
CA ASP A 208 -13.02 -13.03 13.10
C ASP A 208 -11.62 -13.12 12.48
N ASP A 209 -10.67 -12.33 13.00
CA ASP A 209 -9.28 -12.28 12.56
C ASP A 209 -8.33 -12.13 13.76
N PRO A 210 -7.71 -13.23 14.25
CA PRO A 210 -6.78 -13.19 15.38
C PRO A 210 -5.58 -12.26 15.20
N ASP A 211 -5.26 -11.89 13.96
CA ASP A 211 -4.15 -11.01 13.61
C ASP A 211 -4.62 -9.56 13.36
N ALA A 212 -5.89 -9.25 13.61
CA ALA A 212 -6.45 -7.93 13.37
C ALA A 212 -5.71 -6.83 14.16
N ALA A 213 -5.20 -5.83 13.44
CA ALA A 213 -4.61 -4.65 14.04
C ALA A 213 -5.69 -3.83 14.81
N LEU A 214 -5.63 -3.92 16.14
CA LEU A 214 -6.48 -3.17 17.07
C LEU A 214 -6.19 -1.67 17.06
N GLY A 215 -7.16 -0.87 17.50
CA GLY A 215 -7.04 0.58 17.65
C GLY A 215 -8.05 1.37 16.83
N ASP A 216 -8.19 2.66 17.13
CA ASP A 216 -9.06 3.53 16.34
C ASP A 216 -8.37 3.86 15.00
N ARG A 217 -9.17 4.04 13.96
CA ARG A 217 -8.72 4.36 12.60
C ARG A 217 -9.40 5.60 12.10
N LEU A 218 -8.65 6.52 11.50
CA LEU A 218 -9.25 7.65 10.80
C LEU A 218 -9.51 7.29 9.34
N LEU A 219 -10.78 7.27 8.94
CA LEU A 219 -11.23 6.91 7.60
C LEU A 219 -12.06 8.04 6.98
N CYS A 220 -12.02 8.15 5.65
CA CYS A 220 -13.02 8.92 4.92
C CYS A 220 -14.32 8.11 4.81
N SER A 221 -15.45 8.79 4.59
CA SER A 221 -16.78 8.20 4.42
C SER A 221 -16.79 6.99 3.47
N GLY A 222 -16.21 7.13 2.28
CA GLY A 222 -16.17 6.05 1.29
C GLY A 222 -15.35 4.82 1.70
N CYS A 223 -14.28 5.01 2.47
CA CYS A 223 -13.48 3.89 2.99
C CYS A 223 -14.18 3.23 4.18
N TYR A 224 -14.82 4.02 5.04
CA TYR A 224 -15.61 3.52 6.15
C TYR A 224 -16.79 2.66 5.68
N GLU A 225 -17.56 3.11 4.69
CA GLU A 225 -18.71 2.34 4.15
C GLU A 225 -18.30 1.02 3.52
N LYS A 226 -17.15 0.98 2.82
CA LYS A 226 -16.61 -0.27 2.26
C LYS A 226 -16.19 -1.23 3.36
N TRP A 227 -15.60 -0.68 4.42
CA TRP A 227 -15.11 -1.45 5.55
C TRP A 227 -16.26 -2.02 6.40
N SER A 228 -17.25 -1.21 6.78
CA SER A 228 -18.36 -1.60 7.66
C SER A 228 -19.39 -2.53 7.04
N ARG A 229 -19.38 -2.71 5.71
CA ARG A 229 -20.23 -3.68 5.00
C ARG A 229 -19.63 -5.08 4.95
N HIS A 230 -18.44 -5.28 5.51
CA HIS A 230 -17.75 -6.56 5.56
C HIS A 230 -17.66 -7.14 6.98
N GLU A 231 -18.20 -6.42 7.97
CA GLU A 231 -18.61 -6.96 9.28
C GLU A 231 -20.07 -7.43 9.20
#